data_AF-A0A925FA80-F1
#
_entry.id   AF-A0A925FA80-F1
#
_cell.length_a   1.000
_cell.length_b   1.000
_cell.length_c   1.000
_cell.angle_alpha   90.00
_cell.angle_beta   90.00
_cell.angle_gamma   90.00
#
_symmetry.space_group_name_H-M   'P 1'
#
loop_
_entity.id
_entity.type
_entity.pdbx_description
1 polymer ?
#
loop_
_entity_poly.entity_id
_entity_poly.type
_entity_poly.pdbx_seq_one_letter_code
_entity_poly.pdbx_strand_id
1 'polypeptide(L)'
;MNQLKRISGVLWMILAPVVIYLLVMGAVHNIDSTGTKDINKPIPWIIIITVFTPIAIGLMIFGFYSLKGEYDKLPESSDDL
;
A
#
# COMPACT_ATOMS: atom_id res chain seq x y z
N MET A 1 -16.52 -18.04 2.56
CA MET A 1 -15.14 -17.73 3.03
C MET A 1 -14.98 -16.22 3.21
N ASN A 2 -15.71 -15.60 4.16
CA ASN A 2 -15.95 -14.15 4.06
C ASN A 2 -15.19 -13.32 5.12
N GLN A 3 -14.78 -13.92 6.25
CA GLN A 3 -14.14 -13.14 7.30
C GLN A 3 -12.65 -12.90 7.08
N LEU A 4 -11.89 -13.92 6.64
CA LEU A 4 -10.44 -13.77 6.45
C LEU A 4 -10.10 -12.75 5.36
N LYS A 5 -10.81 -12.78 4.22
CA LYS A 5 -10.64 -11.83 3.11
C LYS A 5 -11.04 -10.40 3.51
N ARG A 6 -12.07 -10.27 4.36
CA ARG A 6 -12.54 -8.96 4.84
C ARG A 6 -11.58 -8.36 5.87
N ILE A 7 -11.06 -9.19 6.79
CA ILE A 7 -10.02 -8.79 7.76
C ILE A 7 -8.75 -8.38 7.03
N SER A 8 -8.31 -9.14 6.02
CA SER A 8 -7.14 -8.77 5.22
C SER A 8 -7.37 -7.48 4.45
N GLY A 9 -8.56 -7.27 3.88
CA GLY A 9 -8.94 -6.02 3.22
C GLY A 9 -8.83 -4.79 4.13
N VAL A 10 -9.35 -4.88 5.36
CA VAL A 10 -9.23 -3.82 6.36
C VAL A 10 -7.78 -3.58 6.75
N LEU A 11 -7.02 -4.65 6.97
CA LEU A 11 -5.61 -4.57 7.31
C LEU A 11 -4.84 -3.80 6.24
N TRP A 12 -5.01 -4.15 4.96
CA TRP A 12 -4.34 -3.49 3.85
C TRP A 12 -4.76 -2.03 3.68
N MET A 13 -6.03 -1.70 3.93
CA MET A 13 -6.54 -0.33 3.84
C MET A 13 -5.91 0.60 4.88
N ILE A 14 -5.56 0.10 6.08
CA ILE A 14 -4.89 0.89 7.11
C ILE A 14 -3.37 0.86 6.93
N LEU A 15 -2.82 -0.31 6.62
CA LEU A 15 -1.37 -0.49 6.49
C LEU A 15 -0.80 0.35 5.33
N ALA A 16 -1.48 0.39 4.19
CA ALA A 16 -1.04 1.12 3.01
C ALA A 16 -0.77 2.63 3.28
N PRO A 17 -1.73 3.43 3.79
CA PRO A 17 -1.49 4.83 4.10
C PRO A 17 -0.47 5.02 5.24
N VAL A 18 -0.43 4.12 6.23
CA VAL A 18 0.57 4.18 7.31
C VAL A 18 1.98 4.03 6.76
N VAL A 19 2.21 3.06 5.87
CA VAL A 19 3.53 2.85 5.25
C VAL A 19 3.95 4.06 4.42
N ILE A 20 3.05 4.62 3.61
CA ILE A 20 3.35 5.82 2.82
C ILE A 20 3.69 7.01 3.73
N TYR A 21 2.92 7.20 4.81
CA TYR A 21 3.21 8.23 5.80
C TYR A 21 4.60 8.07 6.43
N LEU A 22 4.97 6.83 6.82
CA LEU A 22 6.29 6.55 7.38
C LEU A 22 7.42 6.79 6.37
N LEU A 23 7.22 6.45 5.10
CA LEU A 23 8.20 6.72 4.04
C LEU A 23 8.40 8.23 3.82
N VAL A 24 7.32 9.01 3.80
CA VAL A 24 7.40 10.47 3.66
C VAL A 24 8.04 11.11 4.88
N MET A 25 7.64 10.71 6.09
CA MET A 25 8.26 11.18 7.34
C MET A 25 9.76 10.83 7.39
N GLY A 26 10.11 9.61 6.98
CA GLY A 26 11.50 9.17 6.87
C GLY A 26 12.29 10.02 5.88
N ALA A 27 11.73 10.34 4.72
CA ALA A 27 12.37 11.22 3.74
C ALA A 27 12.62 12.61 4.31
N VAL A 28 11.61 13.22 4.94
CA VAL A 28 11.73 14.55 5.56
C VAL A 28 12.78 14.56 6.68
N HIS A 29 12.86 13.49 7.48
CA HIS A 29 13.81 13.42 8.60
C HIS A 29 15.25 13.15 8.15
N ASN A 30 15.45 12.38 7.09
CA ASN A 30 16.78 11.92 6.71
C ASN A 30 17.44 12.72 5.59
N ILE A 31 16.67 13.37 4.70
CA ILE A 31 17.24 14.16 3.61
C ILE A 31 17.97 15.38 4.19
N ASP A 32 19.26 15.45 3.91
CA ASP A 32 20.16 16.49 4.40
C ASP A 32 21.18 16.82 3.30
N SER A 33 21.27 18.08 2.90
CA SER A 33 22.20 18.55 1.87
C SER A 33 23.66 18.48 2.30
N THR A 34 23.92 18.41 3.61
CA THR A 34 25.25 18.28 4.20
C THR A 34 25.62 16.84 4.49
N GLY A 35 24.65 15.92 4.40
CA GLY A 35 24.83 14.51 4.68
C GLY A 35 25.60 13.77 3.57
N THR A 36 26.52 12.90 3.98
CA THR A 36 27.38 12.14 3.04
C THR A 36 26.85 10.73 2.72
N LYS A 37 25.84 10.25 3.46
CA LYS A 37 25.26 8.91 3.29
C LYS A 37 24.17 8.92 2.22
N ASP A 38 23.92 7.78 1.60
CA ASP A 38 22.87 7.66 0.58
C ASP A 38 21.46 7.94 1.12
N ILE A 39 21.22 7.67 2.41
CA ILE A 39 19.96 7.99 3.08
C ILE A 39 19.68 9.51 3.15
N ASN A 40 20.72 10.34 3.04
CA ASN A 40 20.59 11.80 3.04
C ASN A 40 20.26 12.36 1.65
N LYS A 41 20.44 11.57 0.59
CA LYS A 41 20.17 11.99 -0.78
C LYS A 41 18.68 11.88 -1.07
N PRO A 42 18.07 12.84 -1.80
CA PRO A 42 16.65 12.81 -2.09
C PRO A 42 16.25 11.73 -3.11
N ILE A 43 17.15 11.36 -4.03
CA ILE A 43 16.83 10.46 -5.16
C ILE A 43 16.32 9.08 -4.69
N PRO A 44 17.00 8.35 -3.77
CA PRO A 44 16.49 7.07 -3.27
C PRO A 44 15.08 7.15 -2.68
N TRP A 45 14.80 8.19 -1.88
CA TRP A 45 13.48 8.40 -1.28
C TRP A 45 12.39 8.61 -2.33
N ILE A 46 12.65 9.46 -3.33
CA ILE A 46 11.72 9.73 -4.42
C ILE A 46 11.37 8.45 -5.17
N ILE A 47 12.37 7.62 -5.50
CA ILE A 47 12.16 6.36 -6.22
C ILE A 47 11.29 5.41 -5.38
N ILE A 48 11.63 5.21 -4.11
CA ILE A 48 10.89 4.30 -3.22
C ILE A 48 9.44 4.77 -3.06
N ILE A 49 9.22 6.05 -2.71
CA ILE A 49 7.86 6.60 -2.53
C ILE A 49 7.05 6.47 -3.84
N THR A 50 7.67 6.77 -4.99
CA THR A 50 7.01 6.68 -6.30
C THR A 50 6.56 5.27 -6.64
N VAL A 51 7.37 4.25 -6.34
CA VAL A 51 7.03 2.84 -6.61
C VAL A 51 6.00 2.31 -5.61
N PHE A 52 6.12 2.65 -4.33
CA PHE A 52 5.21 2.15 -3.30
C PHE A 52 3.83 2.81 -3.31
N THR A 53 3.72 4.07 -3.76
CA THR A 53 2.44 4.79 -3.82
C THR A 53 1.37 4.09 -4.68
N PRO A 54 1.60 3.71 -5.96
CA PRO A 54 0.60 3.01 -6.75
C PRO A 54 0.24 1.63 -6.17
N ILE A 55 1.21 0.94 -5.54
CA ILE A 55 0.97 -0.34 -4.85
C ILE A 55 0.02 -0.11 -3.65
N ALA A 56 0.29 0.92 -2.84
CA ALA A 56 -0.56 1.32 -1.72
C ALA A 56 -1.98 1.68 -2.17
N ILE A 57 -2.11 2.40 -3.30
CA ILE A 57 -3.42 2.71 -3.90
C ILE A 57 -4.15 1.43 -4.30
N GLY A 58 -3.48 0.49 -4.99
CA GLY A 58 -4.05 -0.80 -5.36
C GLY A 58 -4.55 -1.59 -4.14
N LEU A 59 -3.77 -1.60 -3.05
CA LEU A 59 -4.14 -2.25 -1.79
C LEU A 59 -5.32 -1.58 -1.09
N MET A 60 -5.42 -0.24 -1.13
CA MET A 60 -6.58 0.48 -0.61
C MET A 60 -7.84 0.17 -1.42
N ILE A 61 -7.75 0.13 -2.75
CA ILE A 61 -8.85 -0.24 -3.64
C ILE A 61 -9.31 -1.69 -3.35
N PHE A 62 -8.35 -2.62 -3.27
CA PHE A 62 -8.63 -4.01 -2.89
C PHE A 62 -9.32 -4.10 -1.53
N GLY A 63 -8.83 -3.38 -0.52
CA GLY A 63 -9.42 -3.35 0.81
C GLY A 63 -10.84 -2.80 0.79
N PHE A 64 -11.11 -1.78 -0.01
CA PHE A 64 -12.43 -1.17 -0.15
C PHE A 64 -13.45 -2.13 -0.77
N TYR A 65 -13.09 -2.81 -1.85
CA TYR A 65 -13.95 -3.81 -2.48
C TYR A 65 -14.13 -5.06 -1.61
N SER A 66 -13.10 -5.44 -0.83
CA SER A 66 -13.21 -6.50 0.19
C SER A 66 -14.19 -6.16 1.30
N LEU A 67 -14.27 -4.90 1.71
CA LEU A 67 -15.24 -4.45 2.71
C LEU A 67 -16.68 -4.46 2.21
N LYS A 68 -16.87 -4.16 0.92
CA LYS A 68 -18.18 -4.19 0.24
C LYS A 68 -18.70 -5.61 -0.03
N GLY A 69 -17.86 -6.64 0.13
CA GLY A 69 -18.26 -8.03 -0.14
C GLY A 69 -18.20 -8.41 -1.62
N GLU A 70 -17.59 -7.58 -2.47
CA GLU A 70 -17.46 -7.86 -3.91
C GLU A 70 -16.58 -9.09 -4.20
N TYR A 71 -15.77 -9.51 -3.22
CA TYR A 71 -14.96 -10.74 -3.28
C TYR A 71 -15.59 -11.94 -2.54
N ASP A 72 -16.84 -11.83 -2.08
CA ASP A 72 -17.53 -12.89 -1.34
C ASP A 72 -17.96 -14.05 -2.25
N LYS A 73 -18.28 -13.78 -3.51
CA LYS A 73 -18.53 -14.77 -4.57
C LYS A 73 -17.62 -14.47 -5.75
N LEU A 74 -16.57 -15.26 -5.88
CA LEU A 74 -15.76 -15.32 -7.09
C LEU A 74 -16.23 -16.56 -7.88
N PRO A 75 -16.37 -16.46 -9.21
CA PRO A 75 -16.70 -17.62 -10.04
C PRO A 75 -15.62 -18.69 -9.84
N GLU A 76 -16.05 -19.92 -9.59
CA GLU A 76 -15.15 -21.07 -9.34
C GLU A 76 -14.90 -21.87 -10.62
N SER A 77 -15.80 -21.74 -11.60
CA SER A 77 -15.72 -22.27 -12.95
C SER A 77 -15.87 -21.16 -14.00
N SER A 78 -15.30 -21.35 -15.20
CA SER A 78 -15.60 -20.52 -16.37
C SER A 78 -17.08 -20.55 -16.75
N ASP A 79 -17.81 -21.59 -16.33
CA ASP A 79 -19.26 -21.73 -16.53
C ASP A 79 -20.07 -20.83 -15.56
N ASP A 80 -19.43 -20.25 -14.53
CA ASP A 80 -20.04 -19.35 -13.54
C ASP A 80 -19.92 -17.85 -13.92
N LEU A 81 -19.32 -17.54 -15.07
CA LEU A 81 -19.14 -16.19 -15.62
C LEU A 81 -20.31 -15.78 -16.53
#